data_AF-A0A450ZIU6-F1
#
_entry.id   AF-A0A450ZIU6-F1
#
_cell.length_a   1.000
_cell.length_b   1.000
_cell.length_c   1.000
_cell.angle_alpha   90.00
_cell.angle_beta   90.00
_cell.angle_gamma   90.00
#
_symmetry.space_group_name_H-M   'P 1'
#
loop_
_entity.id
_entity.type
_entity.pdbx_description
1 polymer ?
#
loop_
_entity_poly.entity_id
_entity_poly.type
_entity_poly.pdbx_seq_one_letter_code
_entity_poly.pdbx_strand_id
1 'polypeptide(L)'
;MAESDARQWLRNNGYADVANAIDAIMNDWRERGKKTRRNWWDVLAGTETGHPRTIDGYTFPILEVARERKGWPPVEDMILHKGIESAPPIRELPRWRKGS
;
A
#
# COMPACT_ATOMS: atom_id res chain seq x y z
N MET A 1 -5.54 9.85 15.40
CA MET A 1 -4.14 10.32 15.31
C MET A 1 -3.45 9.42 14.29
N ALA A 2 -2.77 10.03 13.33
CA ALA A 2 -2.48 9.53 11.98
C ALA A 2 -2.13 8.03 11.90
N GLU A 3 -3.07 7.28 11.29
CA GLU A 3 -2.93 5.89 10.87
C GLU A 3 -1.74 5.80 9.91
N SER A 4 -0.93 4.74 10.02
CA SER A 4 0.32 4.48 9.28
C SER A 4 0.19 4.68 7.76
N ASP A 5 0.28 5.92 7.31
CA ASP A 5 -0.13 6.35 5.96
C ASP A 5 0.89 5.86 4.94
N ALA A 6 0.52 4.88 4.12
CA ALA A 6 1.40 4.31 3.09
C ALA A 6 2.06 5.41 2.25
N ARG A 7 1.33 6.50 1.97
CA ARG A 7 1.84 7.67 1.24
C ARG A 7 3.02 8.35 1.94
N GLN A 8 2.96 8.50 3.25
CA GLN A 8 4.04 9.16 4.00
C GLN A 8 5.29 8.30 4.02
N TRP A 9 5.13 6.98 4.18
CA TRP A 9 6.24 6.04 4.05
C TRP A 9 6.83 6.08 2.64
N LEU A 10 6.00 6.04 1.59
CA LEU A 10 6.46 6.11 0.20
C LEU A 10 7.30 7.36 -0.07
N ARG A 11 6.84 8.55 0.37
CA ARG A 11 7.59 9.80 0.18
C ARG A 11 8.93 9.81 0.91
N ASN A 12 8.98 9.27 2.13
CA ASN A 12 10.22 9.20 2.92
C ASN A 12 11.24 8.23 2.34
N ASN A 13 10.77 7.27 1.53
CA ASN A 13 11.53 6.17 0.98
C ASN A 13 11.80 6.33 -0.53
N GLY A 14 11.71 7.56 -1.05
CA GLY A 14 12.03 7.85 -2.45
C GLY A 14 10.97 7.45 -3.47
N TYR A 15 9.82 6.93 -3.05
CA TYR A 15 8.67 6.60 -3.91
C TYR A 15 7.68 7.77 -4.00
N ALA A 16 8.20 8.99 -4.19
CA ALA A 16 7.36 10.19 -4.29
C ALA A 16 6.36 10.09 -5.46
N ASP A 17 6.77 9.49 -6.59
CA ASP A 17 5.90 9.26 -7.75
C ASP A 17 4.66 8.43 -7.40
N VAL A 18 4.87 7.27 -6.75
CA VAL A 18 3.80 6.39 -6.30
C VAL A 18 2.89 7.10 -5.30
N ALA A 19 3.45 7.87 -4.36
CA ALA A 19 2.65 8.64 -3.41
C ALA A 19 1.79 9.72 -4.11
N ASN A 20 2.35 10.41 -5.11
CA ASN A 20 1.63 11.40 -5.91
C ASN A 20 0.49 10.77 -6.72
N ALA A 21 0.72 9.58 -7.29
CA ALA A 21 -0.32 8.82 -7.99
C ALA A 21 -1.48 8.44 -7.07
N ILE A 22 -1.18 8.01 -5.83
CA ILE A 22 -2.20 7.73 -4.83
C ILE A 22 -3.02 8.99 -4.50
N ASP A 23 -2.34 10.11 -4.24
CA ASP A 23 -3.03 11.37 -3.92
C ASP A 23 -3.89 11.86 -5.10
N ALA A 24 -3.43 11.71 -6.34
CA ALA A 24 -4.20 12.05 -7.54
C ALA A 24 -5.49 11.22 -7.63
N ILE A 25 -5.41 9.89 -7.44
CA ILE A 25 -6.59 9.00 -7.45
C ILE A 25 -7.54 9.33 -6.30
N MET A 26 -7.01 9.57 -5.10
CA MET A 26 -7.84 9.94 -3.95
C MET A 26 -8.55 11.29 -4.17
N ASN A 27 -7.87 12.25 -4.79
CA ASN A 27 -8.46 13.52 -5.15
C ASN A 27 -9.55 13.36 -6.20
N ASP A 28 -9.29 12.59 -7.27
CA ASP A 28 -10.30 12.28 -8.30
C ASP A 28 -11.54 11.61 -7.67
N TRP A 29 -11.35 10.62 -6.79
CA TRP A 29 -12.47 10.00 -6.08
C TRP A 29 -13.25 10.99 -5.22
N ARG A 30 -12.55 11.92 -4.56
CA ARG A 30 -13.20 12.99 -3.79
C ARG A 30 -14.04 13.89 -4.69
N GLU A 31 -13.51 14.30 -5.85
CA GLU A 31 -14.23 15.13 -6.82
C GLU A 31 -15.44 14.41 -7.41
N ARG A 32 -15.33 13.10 -7.67
CA ARG A 32 -16.45 12.26 -8.12
C ARG A 32 -17.43 11.88 -7.01
N GLY A 33 -17.21 12.32 -5.77
CA GLY A 33 -18.05 11.98 -4.60
C GLY A 33 -17.95 10.51 -4.15
N LYS A 34 -16.96 9.77 -4.65
CA LYS A 34 -16.76 8.35 -4.38
C LYS A 34 -16.02 8.16 -3.05
N LYS A 35 -16.76 7.78 -2.00
CA LYS A 35 -16.21 7.51 -0.66
C LYS A 35 -15.55 6.12 -0.57
N THR A 36 -14.68 5.78 -1.51
CA THR A 36 -13.93 4.53 -1.46
C THR A 36 -12.65 4.74 -0.63
N ARG A 37 -12.49 3.93 0.42
CA ARG A 37 -11.21 3.80 1.14
C ARG A 37 -10.59 2.47 0.71
N ARG A 38 -9.34 2.49 0.26
CA ARG A 38 -8.56 1.28 -0.01
C ARG A 38 -7.36 1.23 0.89
N ASN A 39 -6.99 0.00 1.25
CA ASN A 39 -5.70 -0.24 1.86
C ASN A 39 -4.64 -0.17 0.77
N TRP A 40 -3.92 0.95 0.70
CA TRP A 40 -2.87 1.16 -0.30
C TRP A 40 -1.72 0.16 -0.15
N TRP A 41 -1.43 -0.33 1.05
CA TRP A 41 -0.46 -1.42 1.24
C TRP A 41 -0.87 -2.70 0.50
N ASP A 42 -2.17 -3.02 0.46
CA ASP A 42 -2.68 -4.14 -0.34
C ASP A 42 -2.55 -3.91 -1.84
N VAL A 43 -2.74 -2.66 -2.29
CA VAL A 43 -2.57 -2.29 -3.69
C VAL A 43 -1.11 -2.46 -4.11
N LEU A 44 -0.19 -1.99 -3.27
CA LEU A 44 1.26 -2.07 -3.48
C LEU A 44 1.81 -3.50 -3.30
N ALA A 45 1.14 -4.37 -2.53
CA ALA A 45 1.49 -5.79 -2.47
C ALA A 45 1.12 -6.55 -3.77
N GLY A 46 0.25 -5.96 -4.59
CA GLY A 46 -0.26 -6.54 -5.83
C GLY A 46 -1.31 -7.62 -5.59
N THR A 47 -1.33 -8.63 -6.46
CA THR A 47 -2.12 -9.85 -6.28
C THR A 47 -1.30 -10.95 -5.61
N GLU A 48 -1.98 -11.97 -5.08
CA GLU A 48 -1.30 -13.13 -4.47
C GLU A 48 -0.36 -13.79 -5.48
N THR A 49 -0.80 -13.86 -6.73
CA THR A 49 -0.04 -14.38 -7.89
C THR A 49 1.13 -13.50 -8.35
N GLY A 50 1.31 -12.30 -7.79
CA GLY A 50 2.43 -11.43 -8.15
C GLY A 50 2.19 -10.49 -9.31
N HIS A 51 0.93 -10.10 -9.58
CA HIS A 51 0.63 -9.10 -10.61
C HIS A 51 0.37 -7.72 -9.99
N PRO A 52 0.81 -6.65 -10.67
CA PRO A 52 0.50 -5.29 -10.26
C PRO A 52 -1.00 -5.02 -10.33
N ARG A 53 -1.49 -4.12 -9.49
CA ARG A 53 -2.91 -3.75 -9.47
C ARG A 53 -3.13 -2.43 -10.20
N THR A 54 -4.08 -2.43 -11.13
CA THR A 54 -4.52 -1.23 -11.83
C THR A 54 -5.71 -0.59 -11.10
N ILE A 55 -5.55 0.66 -10.68
CA ILE A 55 -6.61 1.46 -10.04
C ILE A 55 -6.82 2.72 -10.87
N ASP A 56 -8.06 2.94 -11.32
CA ASP A 56 -8.44 4.12 -12.10
C ASP A 56 -7.55 4.37 -13.33
N GLY A 57 -7.08 3.29 -13.97
CA GLY A 57 -6.18 3.36 -15.13
C GLY A 57 -4.68 3.50 -14.79
N TYR A 58 -4.32 3.69 -13.52
CA TYR A 58 -2.93 3.70 -13.07
C TYR A 58 -2.52 2.32 -12.54
N THR A 59 -1.50 1.72 -13.16
CA THR A 59 -0.94 0.43 -12.72
C THR A 59 0.11 0.67 -11.65
N PHE A 60 -0.20 0.25 -10.43
CA PHE A 60 0.73 0.39 -9.30
C PHE A 60 1.81 -0.68 -9.35
N PRO A 61 3.08 -0.31 -9.14
CA PRO A 61 4.15 -1.29 -9.02
C PRO A 61 4.00 -2.11 -7.74
N ILE A 62 4.53 -3.33 -7.79
CA ILE A 62 4.58 -4.21 -6.64
C ILE A 62 5.79 -3.84 -5.79
N LEU A 63 5.57 -3.62 -4.49
CA LEU A 63 6.65 -3.38 -3.53
C LEU A 63 6.91 -4.62 -2.70
N GLU A 64 8.18 -5.01 -2.61
CA GLU A 64 8.65 -6.11 -1.76
C GLU A 64 8.17 -5.94 -0.31
N VAL A 65 8.42 -4.74 0.23
CA VAL A 65 8.06 -4.37 1.60
C VAL A 65 6.56 -4.51 1.87
N ALA A 66 5.71 -4.24 0.87
CA ALA A 66 4.27 -4.42 1.01
C ALA A 66 3.86 -5.90 0.99
N ARG A 67 4.56 -6.75 0.21
CA ARG A 67 4.35 -8.21 0.20
C ARG A 67 4.88 -8.87 1.47
N GLU A 68 6.07 -8.52 1.93
CA GLU A 68 6.67 -8.98 3.18
C GLU A 68 5.74 -8.66 4.35
N ARG A 69 5.23 -7.42 4.41
CA ARG A 69 4.23 -7.00 5.39
C ARG A 69 2.97 -7.87 5.38
N LYS A 70 2.58 -8.40 4.21
CA LYS A 70 1.43 -9.29 4.05
C LYS A 70 1.77 -10.77 4.27
N GLY A 71 3.05 -11.12 4.37
CA GLY A 71 3.54 -12.50 4.44
C GLY A 71 3.50 -13.24 3.09
N TRP A 72 3.53 -12.50 1.98
CA TRP A 72 3.50 -13.08 0.63
C TRP A 72 4.91 -13.30 0.06
N PRO A 73 5.11 -14.35 -0.76
CA PRO A 73 6.42 -14.64 -1.33
C PRO A 73 6.84 -13.54 -2.31
N PRO A 74 8.15 -13.27 -2.44
CA PRO A 74 8.66 -12.34 -3.43
C PRO A 74 8.42 -12.85 -4.86
N VAL A 75 8.24 -11.93 -5.81
CA VAL A 75 7.96 -12.15 -7.23
C VAL A 75 8.91 -11.32 -8.09
N GLU A 76 9.29 -11.79 -9.28
CA GLU A 76 10.35 -11.17 -10.10
C GLU A 76 10.03 -9.75 -10.58
N ASP A 77 8.75 -9.42 -10.82
CA ASP A 77 8.31 -8.11 -11.37
C ASP A 77 8.18 -7.00 -10.31
N MET A 78 8.80 -7.18 -9.14
CA MET A 78 8.70 -6.21 -8.04
C MET A 78 9.74 -5.08 -8.17
N ILE A 79 9.36 -3.89 -7.70
CA ILE A 79 10.34 -2.84 -7.45
C ILE A 79 11.07 -3.16 -6.15
N LEU A 80 12.30 -3.66 -6.30
CA LEU A 80 13.28 -3.76 -5.22
C LEU A 80 14.00 -2.42 -5.09
N HIS A 81 13.73 -1.71 -4.00
CA HIS A 81 14.63 -0.63 -3.59
C HIS A 81 15.56 -1.18 -2.51
N LYS A 82 16.75 -1.57 -2.96
CA LYS A 82 17.80 -2.13 -2.13
C LYS A 82 18.14 -1.14 -1.01
N GLY A 83 17.88 -1.50 0.24
CA GLY A 83 18.26 -0.72 1.42
C GLY A 83 17.15 0.09 2.10
N ILE A 84 15.88 -0.13 1.74
CA ILE A 84 14.77 0.52 2.43
C ILE A 84 14.30 -0.33 3.62
N GLU A 85 14.77 0.06 4.80
CA GLU A 85 14.57 -0.63 6.06
C GLU A 85 13.08 -0.66 6.46
N SER A 86 12.54 -1.88 6.53
CA SER A 86 11.26 -2.34 7.09
C SER A 86 10.04 -1.38 7.05
N ALA A 87 8.94 -1.85 6.43
CA ALA A 87 7.64 -1.20 6.58
C ALA A 87 7.24 -1.07 8.06
N PRO A 88 6.47 -0.03 8.42
CA PRO A 88 5.94 0.09 9.77
C PRO A 88 5.06 -1.14 10.08
N PRO A 89 5.18 -1.73 11.28
CA PRO A 89 4.47 -2.97 11.62
C PRO A 89 2.96 -2.80 11.45
N ILE A 90 2.28 -3.87 11.02
CA ILE A 90 0.82 -3.93 11.06
C ILE A 90 0.42 -3.86 12.53
N ARG A 91 -0.19 -2.74 12.95
CA ARG A 91 -0.85 -2.68 14.25
C ARG A 91 -2.07 -3.57 14.18
N GLU A 92 -1.96 -4.78 14.71
CA GLU A 92 -3.12 -5.61 15.00
C GLU A 92 -4.03 -4.84 15.96
N LEU A 93 -5.17 -4.37 15.47
CA LEU A 93 -6.21 -3.84 16.34
C LEU A 93 -6.77 -5.03 17.13
N PRO A 94 -6.88 -4.94 18.47
CA PRO A 94 -7.53 -5.99 19.25
C PRO A 94 -9.01 -6.06 18.87
N ARG A 95 -9.37 -6.86 17.88
CA ARG A 95 -10.75 -7.19 17.55
C ARG A 95 -11.24 -8.24 18.55
N TRP A 96 -12.01 -7.76 19.52
CA TRP A 96 -12.88 -8.55 20.40
C TRP A 96 -12.16 -9.69 21.14
N ARG A 97 -11.61 -9.39 22.33
CA ARG A 97 -11.67 -10.39 23.40
C ARG A 97 -13.13 -10.52 23.80
N LYS A 98 -13.87 -11.47 23.21
CA LYS A 98 -15.13 -11.94 23.79
C LYS A 98 -14.78 -12.40 25.20
N GLY A 99 -15.28 -11.68 26.21
CA GLY A 99 -15.17 -12.09 27.61
C GLY A 99 -15.75 -13.50 27.74
N SER A 100 -14.96 -14.38 28.35
CA SER A 100 -15.43 -15.63 28.93
C SER A 100 -16.36 -15.35 30.11
#